data_AF-A0A3C0VC89-F1
#
_entry.id   AF-A0A3C0VC89-F1
#
_cell.length_a   1.000
_cell.length_b   1.000
_cell.length_c   1.000
_cell.angle_alpha   90.00
_cell.angle_beta   90.00
_cell.angle_gamma   90.00
#
_symmetry.space_group_name_H-M   'P 1'
#
loop_
_entity.id
_entity.type
_entity.pdbx_description
1 polymer ?
#
loop_
_entity_poly.entity_id
_entity_poly.type
_entity_poly.pdbx_seq_one_letter_code
_entity_poly.pdbx_strand_id
1 'polypeptide(L)'
;RAYATHVLGRYQLPTTQVERGWMNTNAVTVIDAARRAYAATVLLDEVDAGAANPWGAACTPDGAWLCVAHAGTHEVSIIDRAALDERLGKAAAGVRVTEVSAALADVPNDLAFLTGIRRRVALRGNGPRGVCIVEGKVYAAEYFTDSVGVAGVAAASRAGGSSFPLGEGAPPDAVRRGEMHFNDAALCFQAWQSCASCHPDGRVDGLNWDLMNDGLGNPRNTKSLLFAHATPPSMITGVRASAEQAVRAGITHIQFAVRPEEEAAAIDAYLKAMQPVPSPFLAGEARRAAAERGRAVFEKAGCADCHSGPHLTDLRLVDVGTGRERDAGVALDTPTLREAWRTAPYLSDGRAESIRDVLAVHNAGDRHGKTSNLRPEDIDDLAAFILSR
;
A
#
# COMPACT_ATOMS: atom_id res chain seq x y z
N ARG A 1 16.55 20.59 2.55
CA ARG A 1 16.15 19.17 2.64
C ARG A 1 14.74 19.03 2.10
N ALA A 2 14.43 17.92 1.44
CA ALA A 2 13.06 17.49 1.14
C ALA A 2 12.72 16.25 1.98
N TYR A 3 11.44 16.01 2.21
CA TYR A 3 10.95 14.92 3.05
C TYR A 3 9.90 14.14 2.27
N ALA A 4 10.05 12.83 2.21
CA ALA A 4 9.10 11.92 1.59
C ALA A 4 8.63 10.91 2.63
N THR A 5 7.34 10.92 2.92
CA THR A 5 6.67 9.95 3.78
C THR A 5 6.37 8.69 2.98
N HIS A 6 6.52 7.53 3.62
CA HIS A 6 6.20 6.25 3.00
C HIS A 6 6.07 5.16 4.06
N VAL A 7 5.54 4.02 3.63
CA VAL A 7 5.59 2.76 4.38
C VAL A 7 6.80 1.97 3.89
N LEU A 8 7.62 1.53 4.84
CA LEU A 8 8.73 0.61 4.62
C LEU A 8 8.27 -0.81 4.95
N GLY A 9 7.89 -1.54 3.90
CA GLY A 9 7.47 -2.94 4.00
C GLY A 9 8.64 -3.87 4.31
N ARG A 10 8.43 -4.79 5.26
CA ARG A 10 9.35 -5.86 5.68
C ARG A 10 8.98 -7.19 5.05
N TYR A 11 8.70 -7.14 3.75
CA TYR A 11 8.17 -8.24 2.94
C TYR A 11 9.12 -9.45 2.79
N GLN A 12 10.36 -9.34 3.28
CA GLN A 12 11.32 -10.45 3.38
C GLN A 12 11.13 -11.32 4.63
N LEU A 13 10.30 -10.87 5.58
CA LEU A 13 9.98 -11.60 6.79
C LEU A 13 8.59 -12.22 6.67
N PRO A 14 8.38 -13.42 7.24
CA PRO A 14 7.06 -14.04 7.28
C PRO A 14 6.11 -13.24 8.16
N THR A 15 4.84 -13.13 7.75
CA THR A 15 3.83 -12.31 8.44
C THR A 15 3.24 -13.02 9.67
N THR A 16 4.10 -13.43 10.60
CA THR A 16 3.74 -14.19 11.81
C THR A 16 3.45 -13.31 13.02
N GLN A 17 3.85 -12.04 12.98
CA GLN A 17 3.62 -11.03 14.02
C GLN A 17 3.59 -9.64 13.37
N VAL A 18 3.05 -8.64 14.08
CA VAL A 18 3.04 -7.24 13.61
C VAL A 18 3.83 -6.28 14.51
N GLU A 19 4.03 -6.66 15.77
CA GLU A 19 4.73 -5.85 16.77
C GLU A 19 6.15 -5.48 16.35
N ARG A 20 6.62 -4.32 16.83
CA ARG A 20 7.94 -3.74 16.52
C ARG A 20 8.21 -3.59 15.02
N GLY A 21 7.15 -3.38 14.24
CA GLY A 21 7.23 -3.10 12.81
C GLY A 21 7.66 -4.31 11.98
N TRP A 22 7.36 -5.52 12.45
CA TRP A 22 7.78 -6.77 11.80
C TRP A 22 7.30 -6.92 10.36
N MET A 23 6.11 -6.40 10.05
CA MET A 23 5.54 -6.41 8.71
C MET A 23 5.72 -5.07 7.99
N ASN A 24 5.33 -3.98 8.66
CA ASN A 24 5.41 -2.64 8.11
C ASN A 24 6.00 -1.71 9.17
N THR A 25 6.87 -0.83 8.71
CA THR A 25 7.32 0.34 9.46
C THR A 25 6.94 1.60 8.68
N ASN A 26 6.68 2.69 9.36
CA ASN A 26 6.22 3.95 8.81
C ASN A 26 7.33 4.97 8.91
N ALA A 27 7.68 5.62 7.81
CA ALA A 27 8.92 6.36 7.75
C ALA A 27 8.80 7.72 7.06
N VAL A 28 9.80 8.55 7.32
CA VAL A 28 10.11 9.72 6.51
C VAL A 28 11.54 9.59 5.99
N THR A 29 11.71 9.66 4.67
CA THR A 29 13.02 9.77 4.04
C THR A 29 13.41 11.24 3.91
N VAL A 30 14.59 11.54 4.42
CA VAL A 30 15.26 12.83 4.26
C VAL A 30 16.07 12.79 2.97
N ILE A 31 15.82 13.76 2.10
CA ILE A 31 16.49 13.92 0.80
C ILE A 31 17.28 15.23 0.84
N ASP A 32 18.56 15.15 0.48
CA ASP A 32 19.35 16.34 0.18
C ASP A 32 18.95 16.84 -1.21
N ALA A 33 18.03 17.80 -1.26
CA ALA A 33 17.52 18.37 -2.50
C ALA A 33 18.61 19.11 -3.31
N ALA A 34 19.62 19.69 -2.66
CA ALA A 34 20.69 20.38 -3.35
C ALA A 34 21.62 19.39 -4.06
N ARG A 35 21.92 18.26 -3.41
CA ARG A 35 22.74 17.18 -3.98
C ARG A 35 21.96 16.16 -4.78
N ARG A 36 20.61 16.21 -4.73
CA ARG A 36 19.70 15.21 -5.30
C ARG A 36 20.01 13.80 -4.82
N ALA A 37 20.30 13.67 -3.52
CA ALA A 37 20.78 12.43 -2.93
C ALA A 37 19.92 12.00 -1.73
N TYR A 38 19.78 10.68 -1.58
CA TYR A 38 19.27 10.07 -0.35
C TYR A 38 20.18 10.45 0.82
N ALA A 39 19.59 10.90 1.94
CA ALA A 39 20.34 11.17 3.16
C ALA A 39 20.10 10.08 4.22
N ALA A 40 18.84 9.84 4.59
CA ALA A 40 18.47 8.83 5.56
C ALA A 40 16.97 8.51 5.50
N THR A 41 16.58 7.29 5.87
CA THR A 41 15.18 6.93 6.19
C THR A 41 15.05 6.79 7.69
N VAL A 42 14.12 7.54 8.28
CA VAL A 42 13.89 7.60 9.72
C VAL A 42 12.51 7.07 10.03
N LEU A 43 12.42 6.12 10.97
CA LEU A 43 11.16 5.56 11.40
C LEU A 43 10.37 6.58 12.23
N LEU A 44 9.07 6.64 11.96
CA LEU A 44 8.07 7.42 12.68
C LEU A 44 7.32 6.54 13.69
N ASP A 45 7.56 5.24 13.72
CA ASP A 45 7.00 4.39 14.77
C ASP A 45 7.76 4.56 16.09
N GLU A 46 7.17 4.04 17.17
CA GLU A 46 7.81 3.87 18.47
C GLU A 46 7.90 2.37 18.78
N VAL A 47 8.65 1.99 19.81
CA VAL A 47 8.93 0.57 20.12
C VAL A 47 7.64 -0.25 20.31
N ASP A 48 6.62 0.36 20.90
CA ASP A 48 5.35 -0.26 21.30
C ASP A 48 4.13 0.40 20.66
N ALA A 49 4.32 1.30 19.69
CA ALA A 49 3.23 2.00 19.02
C ALA A 49 3.60 2.38 17.57
N GLY A 50 2.87 1.80 16.62
CA GLY A 50 2.97 2.17 15.21
C GLY A 50 2.44 3.58 14.94
N ALA A 51 2.88 4.15 13.82
CA ALA A 51 2.44 5.44 13.31
C ALA A 51 1.95 5.30 11.85
N ALA A 52 1.05 4.33 11.65
CA ALA A 52 0.61 3.84 10.35
C ALA A 52 0.19 4.92 9.35
N ASN A 53 0.58 4.69 8.10
CA ASN A 53 0.18 5.45 6.92
C ASN A 53 0.51 6.95 7.04
N PRO A 54 1.79 7.32 7.14
CA PRO A 54 2.19 8.72 7.10
C PRO A 54 1.83 9.29 5.73
N TRP A 55 1.30 10.53 5.72
CA TRP A 55 0.75 11.14 4.51
C TRP A 55 1.44 12.47 4.20
N GLY A 56 0.88 13.61 4.61
CA GLY A 56 1.49 14.90 4.36
C GLY A 56 2.63 15.20 5.31
N ALA A 57 3.65 15.94 4.83
CA ALA A 57 4.70 16.50 5.66
C ALA A 57 4.95 17.98 5.31
N ALA A 58 5.26 18.80 6.31
CA ALA A 58 5.60 20.21 6.14
C ALA A 58 6.61 20.67 7.20
N CYS A 59 7.41 21.68 6.86
CA CYS A 59 8.30 22.34 7.83
C CYS A 59 7.76 23.71 8.22
N THR A 60 8.06 24.16 9.43
CA THR A 60 7.88 25.57 9.79
C THR A 60 8.72 26.47 8.88
N PRO A 61 8.32 27.74 8.64
CA PRO A 61 9.07 28.65 7.77
C PRO A 61 10.53 28.89 8.20
N ASP A 62 10.79 28.91 9.50
CA ASP A 62 12.14 28.98 10.09
C ASP A 62 12.91 27.64 10.00
N GLY A 63 12.23 26.57 9.61
CA GLY A 63 12.77 25.23 9.54
C GLY A 63 13.06 24.58 10.89
N ALA A 64 12.61 25.12 12.02
CA ALA A 64 12.85 24.53 13.32
C ALA A 64 12.14 23.17 13.49
N TRP A 65 10.96 23.00 12.89
CA TRP A 65 10.11 21.82 13.08
C TRP A 65 9.71 21.17 11.77
N LEU A 66 9.66 19.83 11.79
CA LEU A 66 9.02 19.00 10.77
C LEU A 66 7.73 18.42 11.34
N CYS A 67 6.61 18.65 10.66
CA CYS A 67 5.33 18.05 10.98
C CYS A 67 4.97 16.98 9.96
N VAL A 68 4.50 15.82 10.43
CA VAL A 68 4.06 14.70 9.58
C VAL A 68 2.69 14.23 10.04
N ALA A 69 1.70 14.22 9.14
CA ALA A 69 0.39 13.65 9.42
C ALA A 69 0.42 12.13 9.28
N HIS A 70 -0.29 11.45 10.17
CA HIS A 70 -0.47 10.00 10.16
C HIS A 70 -1.95 9.69 9.93
N ALA A 71 -2.28 9.31 8.71
CA ALA A 71 -3.67 9.10 8.32
C ALA A 71 -4.27 7.91 9.09
N GLY A 72 -3.48 6.84 9.29
CA GLY A 72 -3.94 5.61 9.94
C GLY A 72 -4.10 5.71 11.45
N THR A 73 -3.35 6.59 12.12
CA THR A 73 -3.40 6.76 13.60
C THR A 73 -4.03 8.08 14.05
N HIS A 74 -4.54 8.87 13.11
CA HIS A 74 -5.33 10.08 13.38
C HIS A 74 -4.59 11.14 14.21
N GLU A 75 -3.32 11.35 13.89
CA GLU A 75 -2.42 12.22 14.65
C GLU A 75 -1.43 12.98 13.75
N VAL A 76 -0.68 13.89 14.36
CA VAL A 76 0.46 14.57 13.73
C VAL A 76 1.71 14.40 14.59
N SER A 77 2.81 13.99 13.97
CA SER A 77 4.15 14.06 14.56
C SER A 77 4.74 15.44 14.39
N ILE A 78 5.36 15.96 15.44
CA ILE A 78 6.11 17.21 15.45
C ILE A 78 7.54 16.89 15.89
N ILE A 79 8.50 17.09 14.99
CA ILE A 79 9.89 16.63 15.13
C ILE A 79 10.82 17.85 15.13
N ASP A 80 11.69 17.95 16.14
CA ASP A 80 12.76 18.95 16.18
C ASP A 80 13.77 18.64 15.07
N ARG A 81 13.82 19.53 14.08
CA ARG A 81 14.62 19.31 12.88
C ARG A 81 16.12 19.49 13.16
N ALA A 82 16.48 20.42 14.03
CA ALA A 82 17.88 20.66 14.37
C ALA A 82 18.46 19.44 15.11
N ALA A 83 17.71 18.90 16.07
CA ALA A 83 18.11 17.70 16.79
C ALA A 83 18.13 16.45 15.89
N LEU A 84 17.17 16.33 14.96
CA LEU A 84 17.18 15.27 13.94
C LEU A 84 18.45 15.35 13.08
N ASP A 85 18.79 16.54 12.61
CA ASP A 85 19.95 16.78 11.76
C ASP A 85 21.27 16.48 12.50
N GLU A 86 21.35 16.83 13.78
CA GLU A 86 22.48 16.49 14.64
C GLU A 86 22.63 14.96 14.79
N ARG A 87 21.54 14.24 15.06
CA ARG A 87 21.55 12.78 15.17
C ARG A 87 21.99 12.11 13.88
N LEU A 88 21.45 12.55 12.74
CA LEU A 88 21.86 12.05 11.43
C LEU A 88 23.33 12.36 11.12
N GLY A 89 23.82 13.54 11.49
CA GLY A 89 25.23 13.92 11.35
C GLY A 89 26.16 13.02 12.17
N LYS A 90 25.78 12.71 13.41
CA LYS A 90 26.50 11.76 14.28
C LYS A 90 26.55 10.36 13.65
N ALA A 91 25.40 9.83 13.23
CA ALA A 91 25.33 8.53 12.56
C ALA A 91 26.14 8.49 11.25
N ALA A 92 26.16 9.57 10.48
CA ALA A 92 26.98 9.69 9.27
C ALA A 92 28.49 9.66 9.57
N ALA A 93 28.89 10.17 10.73
CA ALA A 93 30.27 10.16 11.21
C ALA A 93 30.66 8.87 11.96
N GLY A 94 29.79 7.86 12.01
CA GLY A 94 30.05 6.61 12.76
C GLY A 94 29.96 6.77 14.28
N VAL A 95 29.33 7.86 14.76
CA VAL A 95 29.12 8.11 16.19
C VAL A 95 27.79 7.54 16.61
N ARG A 96 27.80 6.70 17.66
CA ARG A 96 26.60 6.09 18.24
C ARG A 96 25.58 7.15 18.69
N VAL A 97 24.34 7.00 18.24
CA VAL A 97 23.19 7.87 18.55
C VAL A 97 22.24 7.19 19.53
N THR A 98 21.97 5.90 19.32
CA THR A 98 21.13 5.04 20.17
C THR A 98 21.84 3.70 20.37
N GLU A 99 21.22 2.75 21.10
CA GLU A 99 21.76 1.39 21.19
C GLU A 99 21.75 0.64 19.85
N VAL A 100 20.90 1.05 18.90
CA VAL A 100 20.78 0.43 17.57
C VAL A 100 21.63 1.19 16.54
N SER A 101 21.61 2.52 16.57
CA SER A 101 22.18 3.35 15.51
C SER A 101 23.59 3.82 15.82
N ALA A 102 24.59 3.22 15.15
CA ALA A 102 25.97 3.70 15.11
C ALA A 102 26.39 4.22 13.72
N ALA A 103 25.66 3.85 12.67
CA ALA A 103 25.83 4.32 11.31
C ALA A 103 24.48 4.69 10.67
N LEU A 104 24.51 5.42 9.54
CA LEU A 104 23.28 5.75 8.79
C LEU A 104 22.49 4.52 8.30
N ALA A 105 23.16 3.39 8.09
CA ALA A 105 22.53 2.14 7.66
C ALA A 105 21.63 1.51 8.74
N ASP A 106 21.85 1.87 10.00
CA ASP A 106 21.09 1.33 11.13
C ASP A 106 19.77 2.08 11.36
N VAL A 107 19.74 3.37 11.00
CA VAL A 107 18.63 4.30 11.26
C VAL A 107 17.27 3.80 10.75
N PRO A 108 17.15 3.16 9.56
CA PRO A 108 15.89 2.62 9.08
C PRO A 108 15.35 1.42 9.90
N ASN A 109 16.08 0.94 10.91
CA ASN A 109 15.67 -0.15 11.80
C ASN A 109 15.56 0.30 13.27
N ASP A 110 15.78 1.58 13.55
CA ASP A 110 15.84 2.11 14.90
C ASP A 110 14.55 2.83 15.29
N LEU A 111 13.67 2.12 15.99
CA LEU A 111 12.40 2.65 16.53
C LEU A 111 12.61 3.70 17.63
N ALA A 112 13.81 3.83 18.19
CA ALA A 112 14.13 4.81 19.23
C ALA A 112 14.82 6.07 18.67
N PHE A 113 15.06 6.14 17.36
CA PHE A 113 15.84 7.21 16.75
C PHE A 113 15.23 8.61 16.94
N LEU A 114 13.91 8.69 17.10
CA LEU A 114 13.18 9.95 17.35
C LEU A 114 12.85 10.21 18.83
N THR A 115 13.22 9.30 19.73
CA THR A 115 12.92 9.43 21.17
C THR A 115 13.48 10.73 21.73
N GLY A 116 12.61 11.52 22.38
CA GLY A 116 12.96 12.81 23.00
C GLY A 116 13.06 14.00 22.06
N ILE A 117 12.99 13.81 20.73
CA ILE A 117 12.99 14.90 19.74
C ILE A 117 11.70 14.98 18.92
N ARG A 118 10.77 14.05 19.16
CA ARG A 118 9.46 13.99 18.53
C ARG A 118 8.36 14.04 19.58
N ARG A 119 7.25 14.68 19.23
CA ARG A 119 5.98 14.60 19.93
C ARG A 119 4.88 14.15 18.97
N ARG A 120 4.06 13.19 19.40
CA ARG A 120 2.83 12.79 18.73
C ARG A 120 1.65 13.57 19.30
N VAL A 121 0.79 14.08 18.44
CA VAL A 121 -0.39 14.86 18.83
C VAL A 121 -1.62 14.25 18.18
N ALA A 122 -2.41 13.55 18.98
CA ALA A 122 -3.72 13.06 18.56
C ALA A 122 -4.62 14.23 18.15
N LEU A 123 -5.31 14.06 17.02
CA LEU A 123 -6.36 14.97 16.56
C LEU A 123 -7.73 14.40 16.91
N ARG A 124 -8.80 15.20 16.74
CA ARG A 124 -10.17 14.74 17.03
C ARG A 124 -10.90 14.19 15.80
N GLY A 125 -10.44 14.52 14.60
CA GLY A 125 -10.95 13.98 13.35
C GLY A 125 -10.07 12.85 12.81
N ASN A 126 -10.54 12.21 11.72
CA ASN A 126 -9.95 10.98 11.21
C ASN A 126 -9.27 11.18 9.84
N GLY A 127 -8.18 10.46 9.63
CA GLY A 127 -7.43 10.49 8.37
C GLY A 127 -6.80 11.85 8.05
N PRO A 128 -5.98 12.44 8.94
CA PRO A 128 -5.22 13.63 8.60
C PRO A 128 -4.27 13.32 7.42
N ARG A 129 -4.38 14.12 6.36
CA ARG A 129 -3.61 13.93 5.11
C ARG A 129 -2.77 15.15 4.80
N GLY A 130 -3.30 16.09 4.01
CA GLY A 130 -2.59 17.32 3.66
C GLY A 130 -2.30 18.15 4.91
N VAL A 131 -1.08 18.67 5.02
CA VAL A 131 -0.65 19.50 6.15
C VAL A 131 -0.13 20.85 5.68
N CYS A 132 -0.43 21.89 6.45
CA CYS A 132 0.21 23.20 6.31
C CYS A 132 0.52 23.77 7.69
N ILE A 133 1.44 24.74 7.74
CA ILE A 133 1.89 25.35 8.99
C ILE A 133 1.76 26.86 8.87
N VAL A 134 1.05 27.47 9.81
CA VAL A 134 0.78 28.90 9.86
C VAL A 134 0.90 29.36 11.31
N GLU A 135 1.66 30.43 11.56
CA GLU A 135 1.75 31.09 12.88
C GLU A 135 2.03 30.13 14.06
N GLY A 136 2.94 29.18 13.87
CA GLY A 136 3.33 28.23 14.93
C GLY A 136 2.29 27.13 15.21
N LYS A 137 1.28 26.97 14.35
CA LYS A 137 0.31 25.88 14.37
C LYS A 137 0.42 25.04 13.10
N VAL A 138 0.29 23.73 13.26
CA VAL A 138 0.08 22.80 12.16
C VAL A 138 -1.41 22.57 11.98
N TYR A 139 -1.85 22.61 10.73
CA TYR A 139 -3.20 22.32 10.30
C TYR A 139 -3.17 21.07 9.42
N ALA A 140 -4.07 20.12 9.66
CA ALA A 140 -4.19 18.90 8.89
C ALA A 140 -5.62 18.73 8.36
N ALA A 141 -5.76 18.44 7.07
CA ALA A 141 -7.06 18.10 6.48
C ALA A 141 -7.43 16.67 6.88
N GLU A 142 -8.48 16.52 7.69
CA GLU A 142 -8.97 15.24 8.21
C GLU A 142 -10.01 14.70 7.24
N TYR A 143 -9.55 13.88 6.30
CA TYR A 143 -10.31 13.47 5.13
C TYR A 143 -11.62 12.73 5.46
N PHE A 144 -11.63 11.94 6.54
CA PHE A 144 -12.78 11.09 6.86
C PHE A 144 -13.88 11.80 7.64
N THR A 145 -13.53 12.83 8.40
CA THR A 145 -14.46 13.57 9.26
C THR A 145 -14.84 14.95 8.70
N ASP A 146 -14.37 15.29 7.50
CA ASP A 146 -14.62 16.58 6.86
C ASP A 146 -14.30 17.76 7.78
N SER A 147 -13.10 17.72 8.36
CA SER A 147 -12.66 18.66 9.39
C SER A 147 -11.20 19.05 9.21
N VAL A 148 -10.79 20.10 9.91
CA VAL A 148 -9.40 20.54 9.98
C VAL A 148 -8.89 20.38 11.40
N GLY A 149 -7.91 19.51 11.56
CA GLY A 149 -7.18 19.30 12.80
C GLY A 149 -6.12 20.38 12.99
N VAL A 150 -5.90 20.80 14.24
CA VAL A 150 -4.98 21.87 14.62
C VAL A 150 -4.18 21.46 15.85
N ALA A 151 -2.87 21.66 15.80
CA ALA A 151 -1.97 21.50 16.94
C ALA A 151 -0.92 22.60 16.98
N GLY A 152 -0.51 23.01 18.19
CA GLY A 152 0.62 23.92 18.37
C GLY A 152 1.94 23.20 18.13
N VAL A 153 2.87 23.85 17.41
CA VAL A 153 4.16 23.27 17.01
C VAL A 153 5.25 23.46 18.08
N ALA A 154 5.23 24.59 18.79
CA ALA A 154 6.26 24.90 19.79
C ALA A 154 6.34 23.84 20.91
N ALA A 155 7.55 23.56 21.39
CA ALA A 155 7.78 22.58 22.47
C ALA A 155 7.00 22.90 23.78
N ALA A 156 6.75 24.19 24.05
CA ALA A 156 5.95 24.63 25.19
C ALA A 156 4.44 24.32 25.04
N SER A 157 3.97 24.02 23.81
CA SER A 157 2.58 23.65 23.55
C SER A 157 2.29 22.27 24.10
N ARG A 158 1.75 22.21 25.31
CA ARG A 158 1.27 20.97 25.95
C ARG A 158 -0.19 20.65 25.66
N ALA A 159 -0.90 21.52 24.94
CA ALA A 159 -2.26 21.25 24.52
C ALA A 159 -2.30 20.10 23.51
N GLY A 160 -3.26 19.18 23.69
CA GLY A 160 -3.60 18.19 22.68
C GLY A 160 -4.16 18.83 21.42
N GLY A 161 -4.36 18.01 20.37
CA GLY A 161 -4.96 18.48 19.13
C GLY A 161 -6.45 18.81 19.31
N SER A 162 -6.92 19.72 18.48
CA SER A 162 -8.35 20.05 18.32
C SER A 162 -8.72 19.93 16.85
N SER A 163 -10.00 19.73 16.55
CA SER A 163 -10.48 19.71 15.18
C SER A 163 -11.73 20.56 15.03
N PHE A 164 -11.85 21.21 13.88
CA PHE A 164 -12.98 22.07 13.56
C PHE A 164 -13.66 21.55 12.29
N PRO A 165 -14.98 21.31 12.31
CA PRO A 165 -15.70 20.81 11.14
C PRO A 165 -15.69 21.84 10.01
N LEU A 166 -15.60 21.39 8.76
CA LEU A 166 -15.73 22.24 7.56
C LEU A 166 -17.18 22.47 7.14
N GLY A 167 -18.10 21.63 7.61
CA GLY A 167 -19.54 21.74 7.38
C GLY A 167 -20.34 20.91 8.38
N GLU A 168 -21.66 20.90 8.23
CA GLU A 168 -22.55 20.15 9.14
C GLU A 168 -22.37 18.62 9.03
N GLY A 169 -21.85 18.14 7.88
CA GLY A 169 -21.50 16.74 7.64
C GLY A 169 -22.69 15.77 7.68
N ALA A 170 -22.85 14.93 6.67
CA ALA A 170 -23.75 13.79 6.79
C ALA A 170 -23.05 12.68 7.61
N PRO A 171 -23.76 11.98 8.54
CA PRO A 171 -23.22 10.78 9.16
C PRO A 171 -22.77 9.78 8.08
N PRO A 172 -21.61 9.11 8.25
CA PRO A 172 -21.10 8.22 7.23
C PRO A 172 -22.07 7.05 7.01
N ASP A 173 -22.40 6.74 5.77
CA ASP A 173 -23.15 5.54 5.41
C ASP A 173 -22.28 4.27 5.60
N ALA A 174 -22.82 3.09 5.27
CA ALA A 174 -22.09 1.83 5.45
C ALA A 174 -20.82 1.74 4.59
N VAL A 175 -20.86 2.27 3.36
CA VAL A 175 -19.71 2.28 2.43
C VAL A 175 -18.62 3.19 2.97
N ARG A 176 -18.98 4.40 3.40
CA ARG A 176 -18.04 5.37 3.97
C ARG A 176 -17.44 4.87 5.28
N ARG A 177 -18.23 4.24 6.16
CA ARG A 177 -17.69 3.59 7.37
C ARG A 177 -16.70 2.47 7.02
N GLY A 178 -17.00 1.68 5.99
CA GLY A 178 -16.08 0.67 5.48
C GLY A 178 -14.75 1.24 5.01
N GLU A 179 -14.80 2.34 4.25
CA GLU A 179 -13.59 3.04 3.79
C GLU A 179 -12.78 3.57 4.98
N MET A 180 -13.45 4.12 6.00
CA MET A 180 -12.80 4.57 7.23
C MET A 180 -12.07 3.41 7.93
N HIS A 181 -12.75 2.30 8.20
CA HIS A 181 -12.13 1.13 8.84
C HIS A 181 -11.02 0.50 8.00
N PHE A 182 -11.14 0.53 6.67
CA PHE A 182 -10.10 0.03 5.78
C PHE A 182 -8.77 0.81 5.91
N ASN A 183 -8.85 2.10 6.24
CA ASN A 183 -7.69 2.99 6.37
C ASN A 183 -7.24 3.20 7.84
N ASP A 184 -8.07 2.81 8.80
CA ASP A 184 -7.85 3.04 10.23
C ASP A 184 -6.95 1.95 10.82
N ALA A 185 -5.76 2.34 11.26
CA ALA A 185 -4.81 1.43 11.87
C ALA A 185 -5.10 1.18 13.35
N ALA A 186 -5.98 1.95 14.00
CA ALA A 186 -6.40 1.67 15.37
C ALA A 186 -7.10 0.31 15.52
N LEU A 187 -7.56 -0.29 14.41
CA LEU A 187 -8.08 -1.66 14.37
C LEU A 187 -6.97 -2.72 14.49
N CYS A 188 -5.72 -2.36 14.16
CA CYS A 188 -4.56 -3.24 14.26
C CYS A 188 -3.93 -3.18 15.66
N PHE A 189 -3.43 -4.32 16.13
CA PHE A 189 -2.66 -4.38 17.36
C PHE A 189 -1.53 -3.33 17.34
N GLN A 190 -1.53 -2.42 18.31
CA GLN A 190 -0.58 -1.29 18.42
C GLN A 190 -0.50 -0.36 17.19
N ALA A 191 -1.50 -0.38 16.30
CA ALA A 191 -1.63 0.51 15.16
C ALA A 191 -0.43 0.59 14.20
N TRP A 192 0.22 -0.56 13.97
CA TRP A 192 1.36 -0.71 13.04
C TRP A 192 0.99 -0.52 11.57
N GLN A 193 -0.23 -0.92 11.19
CA GLN A 193 -0.69 -0.92 9.80
C GLN A 193 -2.22 -0.93 9.71
N SER A 194 -2.72 -0.78 8.49
CA SER A 194 -4.13 -0.95 8.12
C SER A 194 -4.22 -1.78 6.82
N CYS A 195 -5.43 -2.08 6.33
CA CYS A 195 -5.58 -2.70 5.01
C CYS A 195 -4.94 -1.84 3.90
N ALA A 196 -5.05 -0.51 4.00
CA ALA A 196 -4.48 0.43 3.04
C ALA A 196 -2.93 0.44 3.00
N SER A 197 -2.25 -0.15 3.98
CA SER A 197 -0.79 -0.21 4.00
C SER A 197 -0.24 -1.17 2.93
N CYS A 198 -0.95 -2.27 2.66
CA CYS A 198 -0.63 -3.19 1.56
C CYS A 198 -1.54 -2.99 0.33
N HIS A 199 -2.77 -2.51 0.55
CA HIS A 199 -3.76 -2.27 -0.50
C HIS A 199 -4.13 -0.78 -0.62
N PRO A 200 -3.20 0.09 -1.05
CA PRO A 200 -3.48 1.51 -1.23
C PRO A 200 -4.65 1.69 -2.20
N ASP A 201 -5.68 2.45 -1.78
CA ASP A 201 -6.96 2.64 -2.48
C ASP A 201 -7.67 1.32 -2.85
N GLY A 202 -7.44 0.25 -2.08
CA GLY A 202 -7.97 -1.09 -2.36
C GLY A 202 -7.30 -1.80 -3.53
N ARG A 203 -6.16 -1.30 -4.03
CA ARG A 203 -5.37 -1.96 -5.07
C ARG A 203 -4.17 -2.67 -4.44
N VAL A 204 -2.95 -2.37 -4.91
CA VAL A 204 -1.75 -3.13 -4.57
C VAL A 204 -0.59 -2.19 -4.28
N ASP A 205 0.27 -2.60 -3.36
CA ASP A 205 1.57 -1.99 -3.07
C ASP A 205 2.67 -2.45 -4.04
N GLY A 206 2.43 -3.53 -4.79
CA GLY A 206 3.40 -4.14 -5.71
C GLY A 206 4.48 -4.96 -5.00
N LEU A 207 4.29 -5.32 -3.73
CA LEU A 207 5.24 -6.13 -2.94
C LEU A 207 4.81 -7.59 -2.86
N ASN A 208 5.77 -8.47 -2.54
CA ASN A 208 5.52 -9.89 -2.34
C ASN A 208 5.59 -10.25 -0.86
N TRP A 209 4.48 -10.63 -0.27
CA TRP A 209 4.36 -10.91 1.17
C TRP A 209 4.34 -12.42 1.46
N ASP A 210 5.14 -12.86 2.43
CA ASP A 210 5.17 -14.25 2.89
C ASP A 210 4.07 -14.53 3.92
N LEU A 211 2.90 -14.86 3.40
CA LEU A 211 1.68 -15.07 4.19
C LEU A 211 1.54 -16.53 4.66
N MET A 212 1.10 -16.70 5.90
CA MET A 212 0.94 -18.03 6.51
C MET A 212 -0.02 -18.96 5.74
N ASN A 213 -1.01 -18.42 5.01
CA ASN A 213 -1.97 -19.21 4.25
C ASN A 213 -1.40 -19.82 2.96
N ASP A 214 -0.23 -19.37 2.49
CA ASP A 214 0.44 -19.87 1.28
C ASP A 214 1.68 -20.73 1.62
N GLY A 215 1.90 -20.97 2.92
CA GLY A 215 3.04 -21.70 3.48
C GLY A 215 4.29 -20.83 3.60
N LEU A 216 4.96 -20.88 4.76
CA LEU A 216 6.13 -20.04 5.03
C LEU A 216 7.26 -20.26 4.02
N GLY A 217 7.88 -19.14 3.60
CA GLY A 217 8.88 -19.08 2.55
C GLY A 217 8.30 -19.10 1.13
N ASN A 218 7.03 -18.72 0.96
CA ASN A 218 6.35 -18.68 -0.34
C ASN A 218 5.68 -17.31 -0.59
N PRO A 219 6.48 -16.24 -0.74
CA PRO A 219 5.95 -14.89 -0.84
C PRO A 219 5.08 -14.69 -2.07
N ARG A 220 3.93 -14.04 -1.87
CA ARG A 220 2.93 -13.79 -2.90
C ARG A 220 2.81 -12.32 -3.21
N ASN A 221 2.71 -11.99 -4.49
CA ASN A 221 2.38 -10.64 -4.90
C ASN A 221 1.00 -10.21 -4.39
N THR A 222 0.91 -8.98 -3.87
CA THR A 222 -0.35 -8.42 -3.39
C THR A 222 -1.40 -8.38 -4.49
N LYS A 223 -2.53 -9.07 -4.30
CA LYS A 223 -3.65 -9.06 -5.26
C LYS A 223 -4.51 -7.81 -5.06
N SER A 224 -4.97 -7.19 -6.16
CA SER A 224 -5.95 -6.11 -6.09
C SER A 224 -7.26 -6.58 -5.44
N LEU A 225 -7.88 -5.74 -4.62
CA LEU A 225 -9.18 -6.04 -4.00
C LEU A 225 -10.36 -5.60 -4.88
N LEU A 226 -10.10 -4.90 -6.00
CA LEU A 226 -11.13 -4.56 -6.98
C LEU A 226 -11.83 -5.83 -7.46
N PHE A 227 -13.16 -5.83 -7.35
CA PHE A 227 -14.03 -6.97 -7.69
C PHE A 227 -13.80 -8.25 -6.88
N ALA A 228 -13.01 -8.25 -5.80
CA ALA A 228 -12.76 -9.46 -5.01
C ALA A 228 -14.06 -10.14 -4.52
N HIS A 229 -15.08 -9.35 -4.15
CA HIS A 229 -16.40 -9.86 -3.76
C HIS A 229 -17.26 -10.38 -4.93
N ALA A 230 -16.93 -10.02 -6.17
CA ALA A 230 -17.61 -10.48 -7.38
C ALA A 230 -16.87 -11.64 -8.08
N THR A 231 -15.61 -11.90 -7.70
CA THR A 231 -14.76 -12.92 -8.32
C THR A 231 -14.21 -13.92 -7.29
N PRO A 232 -15.06 -14.75 -6.65
CA PRO A 232 -14.60 -15.84 -5.80
C PRO A 232 -13.96 -16.96 -6.65
N PRO A 233 -13.05 -17.79 -6.08
CA PRO A 233 -12.54 -17.74 -4.71
C PRO A 233 -11.52 -16.59 -4.49
N SER A 234 -11.14 -16.35 -3.24
CA SER A 234 -10.17 -15.32 -2.86
C SER A 234 -8.78 -15.90 -2.59
N MET A 235 -7.77 -15.04 -2.71
CA MET A 235 -6.34 -15.39 -2.76
C MET A 235 -5.94 -16.10 -4.06
N ILE A 236 -4.65 -16.07 -4.41
CA ILE A 236 -4.16 -16.65 -5.67
C ILE A 236 -4.26 -18.18 -5.71
N THR A 237 -4.24 -18.83 -4.55
CA THR A 237 -4.41 -20.28 -4.38
C THR A 237 -5.89 -20.68 -4.20
N GLY A 238 -6.81 -19.71 -4.19
CA GLY A 238 -8.24 -19.97 -3.94
C GLY A 238 -8.54 -20.51 -2.54
N VAL A 239 -7.62 -20.35 -1.57
CA VAL A 239 -7.73 -20.94 -0.23
C VAL A 239 -8.92 -20.39 0.59
N ARG A 240 -9.53 -19.28 0.17
CA ARG A 240 -10.71 -18.70 0.81
C ARG A 240 -11.90 -18.71 -0.14
N ALA A 241 -13.06 -19.16 0.35
CA ALA A 241 -14.24 -19.30 -0.49
C ALA A 241 -14.83 -17.95 -0.97
N SER A 242 -14.61 -16.87 -0.22
CA SER A 242 -15.07 -15.52 -0.59
C SER A 242 -14.18 -14.41 -0.04
N ALA A 243 -14.38 -13.19 -0.55
CA ALA A 243 -13.69 -12.01 -0.07
C ALA A 243 -14.13 -11.61 1.35
N GLU A 244 -15.37 -11.88 1.75
CA GLU A 244 -15.81 -11.72 3.14
C GLU A 244 -14.92 -12.53 4.10
N GLN A 245 -14.68 -13.81 3.78
CA GLN A 245 -13.77 -14.63 4.58
C GLN A 245 -12.34 -14.07 4.57
N ALA A 246 -11.90 -13.51 3.45
CA ALA A 246 -10.59 -12.86 3.34
C ALA A 246 -10.46 -11.60 4.22
N VAL A 247 -11.49 -10.76 4.30
CA VAL A 247 -11.51 -9.57 5.17
C VAL A 247 -11.38 -9.98 6.63
N ARG A 248 -12.18 -10.95 7.08
CA ARG A 248 -12.15 -11.45 8.47
C ARG A 248 -10.80 -12.08 8.81
N ALA A 249 -10.25 -12.89 7.91
CA ALA A 249 -8.93 -13.46 8.08
C ALA A 249 -7.81 -12.40 8.10
N GLY A 250 -7.95 -11.32 7.31
CA GLY A 250 -7.03 -10.17 7.34
C GLY A 250 -7.04 -9.46 8.69
N ILE A 251 -8.22 -9.20 9.26
CA ILE A 251 -8.34 -8.62 10.60
C ILE A 251 -7.64 -9.51 11.65
N THR A 252 -7.93 -10.81 11.64
CA THR A 252 -7.38 -11.74 12.63
C THR A 252 -5.88 -11.97 12.46
N HIS A 253 -5.39 -12.22 11.26
CA HIS A 253 -4.03 -12.74 11.02
C HIS A 253 -3.04 -11.72 10.47
N ILE A 254 -3.51 -10.56 10.02
CA ILE A 254 -2.66 -9.48 9.49
C ILE A 254 -2.74 -8.26 10.39
N GLN A 255 -3.91 -7.92 10.91
CA GLN A 255 -4.05 -6.85 11.91
C GLN A 255 -3.87 -7.36 13.35
N PHE A 256 -3.80 -8.67 13.57
CA PHE A 256 -3.64 -9.31 14.89
C PHE A 256 -4.69 -8.85 15.90
N ALA A 257 -5.93 -8.71 15.44
CA ALA A 257 -7.02 -8.18 16.24
C ALA A 257 -8.28 -9.04 16.12
N VAL A 258 -9.09 -9.03 17.18
CA VAL A 258 -10.47 -9.52 17.14
C VAL A 258 -11.37 -8.29 17.17
N ARG A 259 -12.14 -8.10 16.09
CA ARG A 259 -13.02 -6.95 15.93
C ARG A 259 -14.48 -7.39 15.84
N PRO A 260 -15.43 -6.52 16.20
CA PRO A 260 -16.86 -6.78 15.97
C PRO A 260 -17.16 -7.05 14.49
N GLU A 261 -18.10 -7.94 14.22
CA GLU A 261 -18.47 -8.34 12.85
C GLU A 261 -18.99 -7.16 12.02
N GLU A 262 -19.63 -6.17 12.65
CA GLU A 262 -20.12 -4.97 11.96
C GLU A 262 -19.01 -4.15 11.29
N GLU A 263 -17.79 -4.16 11.85
CA GLU A 263 -16.65 -3.46 11.26
C GLU A 263 -16.16 -4.19 10.01
N ALA A 264 -16.08 -5.52 10.07
CA ALA A 264 -15.75 -6.36 8.91
C ALA A 264 -16.82 -6.22 7.81
N ALA A 265 -18.10 -6.24 8.18
CA ALA A 265 -19.21 -6.06 7.25
C ALA A 265 -19.22 -4.67 6.60
N ALA A 266 -18.82 -3.62 7.32
CA ALA A 266 -18.65 -2.30 6.73
C ALA A 266 -17.50 -2.30 5.69
N ILE A 267 -16.35 -2.91 6.01
CA ILE A 267 -15.25 -3.07 5.05
C ILE A 267 -15.72 -3.83 3.79
N ASP A 268 -16.51 -4.89 3.95
CA ASP A 268 -17.12 -5.59 2.82
C ASP A 268 -18.00 -4.67 1.96
N ALA A 269 -18.81 -3.82 2.58
CA ALA A 269 -19.66 -2.86 1.86
C ALA A 269 -18.82 -1.87 1.03
N TYR A 270 -17.70 -1.38 1.58
CA TYR A 270 -16.75 -0.53 0.86
C TYR A 270 -16.14 -1.24 -0.35
N LEU A 271 -15.62 -2.45 -0.16
CA LEU A 271 -14.99 -3.23 -1.23
C LEU A 271 -15.99 -3.63 -2.32
N LYS A 272 -17.25 -3.94 -1.97
CA LYS A 272 -18.34 -4.20 -2.92
C LYS A 272 -18.72 -2.98 -3.76
N ALA A 273 -18.62 -1.77 -3.20
CA ALA A 273 -18.97 -0.53 -3.90
C ALA A 273 -17.88 -0.06 -4.88
N MET A 274 -16.67 -0.61 -4.77
CA MET A 274 -15.50 -0.20 -5.53
C MET A 274 -15.70 -0.34 -7.05
N GLN A 275 -15.35 0.71 -7.79
CA GLN A 275 -15.44 0.76 -9.24
C GLN A 275 -14.05 0.82 -9.88
N PRO A 276 -13.92 0.33 -11.12
CA PRO A 276 -12.71 0.52 -11.90
C PRO A 276 -12.60 1.97 -12.38
N VAL A 277 -11.38 2.44 -12.59
CA VAL A 277 -11.06 3.71 -13.24
C VAL A 277 -10.56 3.50 -14.67
N PRO A 278 -10.75 4.47 -15.57
CA PRO A 278 -10.27 4.34 -16.95
C PRO A 278 -8.76 4.13 -17.04
N SER A 279 -8.34 3.19 -17.89
CA SER A 279 -6.92 2.95 -18.12
C SER A 279 -6.24 4.14 -18.83
N PRO A 280 -5.08 4.62 -18.35
CA PRO A 280 -4.29 5.64 -19.04
C PRO A 280 -3.71 5.12 -20.38
N PHE A 281 -3.75 3.81 -20.63
CA PHE A 281 -3.39 3.21 -21.91
C PHE A 281 -4.46 3.43 -23.00
N LEU A 282 -5.61 4.02 -22.67
CA LEU A 282 -6.58 4.51 -23.65
C LEU A 282 -6.39 5.99 -24.01
N ALA A 283 -5.44 6.67 -23.36
CA ALA A 283 -5.14 8.08 -23.64
C ALA A 283 -4.39 8.22 -24.97
N GLY A 284 -5.08 8.78 -25.98
CA GLY A 284 -4.52 9.05 -27.31
C GLY A 284 -4.90 8.03 -28.38
N GLU A 285 -4.89 8.46 -29.64
CA GLU A 285 -5.34 7.65 -30.79
C GLU A 285 -4.41 6.47 -31.07
N ALA A 286 -3.09 6.68 -31.02
CA ALA A 286 -2.11 5.62 -31.26
C ALA A 286 -2.24 4.44 -30.27
N ARG A 287 -2.45 4.73 -28.98
CA ARG A 287 -2.60 3.68 -27.96
C ARG A 287 -3.94 2.94 -28.11
N ARG A 288 -5.03 3.65 -28.43
CA ARG A 288 -6.31 3.02 -28.76
C ARG A 288 -6.20 2.11 -29.98
N ALA A 289 -5.50 2.55 -31.03
CA ALA A 289 -5.28 1.73 -32.22
C ALA A 289 -4.45 0.45 -31.90
N ALA A 290 -3.44 0.56 -31.03
CA ALA A 290 -2.68 -0.60 -30.56
C ALA A 290 -3.54 -1.58 -29.76
N ALA A 291 -4.35 -1.08 -28.81
CA ALA A 291 -5.26 -1.91 -28.03
C ALA A 291 -6.31 -2.62 -28.92
N GLU A 292 -6.84 -1.95 -29.94
CA GLU A 292 -7.79 -2.58 -30.88
C GLU A 292 -7.15 -3.70 -31.71
N ARG A 293 -5.92 -3.51 -32.20
CA ARG A 293 -5.17 -4.59 -32.85
C ARG A 293 -4.88 -5.73 -31.88
N GLY A 294 -4.46 -5.40 -30.66
CA GLY A 294 -4.19 -6.35 -29.59
C GLY A 294 -5.40 -7.18 -29.20
N ARG A 295 -6.61 -6.64 -29.30
CA ARG A 295 -7.86 -7.40 -29.08
C ARG A 295 -7.96 -8.60 -30.01
N ALA A 296 -7.65 -8.42 -31.30
CA ALA A 296 -7.70 -9.53 -32.25
C ALA A 296 -6.63 -10.60 -31.92
N VAL A 297 -5.45 -10.16 -31.45
CA VAL A 297 -4.39 -11.06 -31.00
C VAL A 297 -4.82 -11.82 -29.73
N PHE A 298 -5.49 -11.15 -28.78
CA PHE A 298 -5.97 -11.74 -27.53
C PHE A 298 -6.92 -12.91 -27.77
N GLU A 299 -7.88 -12.75 -28.68
CA GLU A 299 -8.80 -13.82 -29.08
C GLU A 299 -8.03 -14.96 -29.78
N LYS A 300 -7.17 -14.63 -30.77
CA LYS A 300 -6.42 -15.63 -31.54
C LYS A 300 -5.43 -16.44 -30.68
N ALA A 301 -4.84 -15.82 -29.66
CA ALA A 301 -3.91 -16.45 -28.75
C ALA A 301 -4.60 -17.33 -27.68
N GLY A 302 -5.94 -17.37 -27.64
CA GLY A 302 -6.72 -18.14 -26.69
C GLY A 302 -6.83 -17.51 -25.29
N CYS A 303 -6.47 -16.22 -25.14
CA CYS A 303 -6.52 -15.57 -23.83
C CYS A 303 -7.97 -15.46 -23.30
N ALA A 304 -8.94 -15.30 -24.19
CA ALA A 304 -10.36 -15.22 -23.86
C ALA A 304 -10.93 -16.52 -23.26
N ASP A 305 -10.25 -17.66 -23.39
CA ASP A 305 -10.72 -18.94 -22.82
C ASP A 305 -10.75 -18.92 -21.29
N CYS A 306 -9.86 -18.12 -20.67
CA CYS A 306 -9.80 -17.94 -19.21
C CYS A 306 -10.13 -16.50 -18.80
N HIS A 307 -9.82 -15.50 -19.62
CA HIS A 307 -10.07 -14.09 -19.33
C HIS A 307 -11.29 -13.55 -20.10
N SER A 308 -12.48 -13.98 -19.69
CA SER A 308 -13.75 -13.63 -20.34
C SER A 308 -14.73 -12.92 -19.42
N GLY A 309 -15.88 -12.52 -19.99
CA GLY A 309 -16.98 -11.92 -19.23
C GLY A 309 -16.70 -10.49 -18.74
N PRO A 310 -17.59 -9.94 -17.90
CA PRO A 310 -17.52 -8.54 -17.47
C PRO A 310 -16.25 -8.24 -16.66
N HIS A 311 -15.78 -9.22 -15.88
CA HIS A 311 -14.61 -9.10 -15.01
C HIS A 311 -13.31 -9.63 -15.65
N LEU A 312 -13.31 -10.13 -16.90
CA LEU A 312 -12.12 -10.68 -17.57
C LEU A 312 -11.42 -11.77 -16.74
N THR A 313 -12.22 -12.68 -16.20
CA THR A 313 -11.82 -13.88 -15.46
C THR A 313 -12.96 -14.89 -15.54
N ASP A 314 -12.61 -16.17 -15.63
CA ASP A 314 -13.52 -17.31 -15.63
C ASP A 314 -13.77 -17.89 -14.23
N LEU A 315 -13.15 -17.31 -13.20
CA LEU A 315 -13.26 -17.71 -11.79
C LEU A 315 -12.73 -19.13 -11.49
N ARG A 316 -11.91 -19.69 -12.40
CA ARG A 316 -11.33 -21.03 -12.23
C ARG A 316 -9.90 -20.96 -11.72
N LEU A 317 -9.51 -22.03 -11.03
CA LEU A 317 -8.11 -22.34 -10.76
C LEU A 317 -7.54 -23.13 -11.95
N VAL A 318 -6.47 -22.64 -12.56
CA VAL A 318 -5.83 -23.25 -13.74
C VAL A 318 -4.31 -23.29 -13.57
N ASP A 319 -3.69 -24.40 -13.94
CA ASP A 319 -2.22 -24.49 -14.03
C ASP A 319 -1.75 -24.12 -15.44
N VAL A 320 -1.36 -22.85 -15.58
CA VAL A 320 -0.79 -22.28 -16.82
C VAL A 320 0.75 -22.42 -16.88
N GLY A 321 1.35 -23.27 -16.04
CA GLY A 321 2.80 -23.52 -16.05
C GLY A 321 3.64 -22.39 -15.46
N THR A 322 3.03 -21.48 -14.70
CA THR A 322 3.70 -20.37 -14.03
C THR A 322 4.10 -20.73 -12.59
N GLY A 323 3.54 -21.77 -11.98
CA GLY A 323 3.96 -22.22 -10.66
C GLY A 323 5.46 -22.60 -10.62
N ARG A 324 6.18 -22.17 -9.58
CA ARG A 324 7.58 -22.54 -9.33
C ARG A 324 7.72 -23.20 -7.97
N GLU A 325 8.76 -24.02 -7.83
CA GLU A 325 9.12 -24.69 -6.58
C GLU A 325 7.90 -25.39 -5.95
N ARG A 326 7.40 -24.88 -4.82
CA ARG A 326 6.25 -25.44 -4.10
C ARG A 326 4.93 -25.32 -4.87
N ASP A 327 4.86 -24.39 -5.82
CA ASP A 327 3.69 -24.19 -6.67
C ASP A 327 3.79 -24.87 -8.03
N ALA A 328 4.87 -25.62 -8.29
CA ALA A 328 4.99 -26.34 -9.55
C ALA A 328 3.81 -27.31 -9.73
N GLY A 329 3.01 -27.09 -10.79
CA GLY A 329 1.81 -27.89 -11.07
C GLY A 329 0.57 -27.49 -10.26
N VAL A 330 0.64 -26.46 -9.41
CA VAL A 330 -0.50 -25.96 -8.64
C VAL A 330 -1.38 -25.10 -9.54
N ALA A 331 -2.69 -25.40 -9.53
CA ALA A 331 -3.68 -24.58 -10.20
C ALA A 331 -3.90 -23.29 -9.41
N LEU A 332 -3.75 -22.14 -10.06
CA LEU A 332 -3.88 -20.82 -9.46
C LEU A 332 -5.10 -20.09 -10.04
N ASP A 333 -5.68 -19.22 -9.24
CA ASP A 333 -6.81 -18.38 -9.65
C ASP A 333 -6.45 -17.54 -10.86
N THR A 334 -7.35 -17.52 -11.85
CA THR A 334 -7.27 -16.62 -13.01
C THR A 334 -7.68 -15.21 -12.56
N PRO A 335 -6.74 -14.27 -12.33
CA PRO A 335 -7.11 -12.97 -11.80
C PRO A 335 -7.87 -12.15 -12.86
N THR A 336 -8.69 -11.21 -12.39
CA THR A 336 -9.27 -10.18 -13.28
C THR A 336 -8.17 -9.40 -14.00
N LEU A 337 -8.36 -9.13 -15.30
CA LEU A 337 -7.50 -8.21 -16.04
C LEU A 337 -7.94 -6.75 -15.92
N ARG A 338 -9.03 -6.46 -15.20
CA ARG A 338 -9.50 -5.10 -14.98
C ARG A 338 -8.49 -4.32 -14.16
N GLU A 339 -8.05 -3.18 -14.69
CA GLU A 339 -6.96 -2.37 -14.13
C GLU A 339 -5.59 -3.06 -14.02
N ALA A 340 -5.31 -4.07 -14.84
CA ALA A 340 -3.98 -4.70 -14.87
C ALA A 340 -2.83 -3.70 -15.12
N TRP A 341 -3.11 -2.51 -15.66
CA TRP A 341 -2.14 -1.45 -15.88
C TRP A 341 -1.46 -0.88 -14.64
N ARG A 342 -2.02 -1.11 -13.45
CA ARG A 342 -1.46 -0.59 -12.18
C ARG A 342 -1.18 -1.67 -11.14
N THR A 343 -1.10 -2.92 -11.57
CA THR A 343 -0.85 -4.06 -10.69
C THR A 343 0.47 -4.75 -10.98
N ALA A 344 1.43 -4.03 -11.56
CA ALA A 344 2.79 -4.53 -11.67
C ALA A 344 3.43 -4.62 -10.26
N PRO A 345 4.37 -5.57 -10.05
CA PRO A 345 4.77 -6.62 -10.99
C PRO A 345 3.72 -7.75 -11.08
N TYR A 346 3.83 -8.58 -12.11
CA TYR A 346 2.84 -9.58 -12.50
C TYR A 346 3.24 -11.01 -12.13
N LEU A 347 2.25 -11.91 -12.21
CA LEU A 347 2.27 -13.30 -11.72
C LEU A 347 2.20 -13.41 -10.19
N SER A 348 1.87 -14.59 -9.70
CA SER A 348 1.66 -14.85 -8.26
C SER A 348 2.87 -14.54 -7.39
N ASP A 349 4.06 -14.59 -7.96
CA ASP A 349 5.36 -14.33 -7.33
C ASP A 349 5.99 -13.02 -7.80
N GLY A 350 5.26 -12.17 -8.55
CA GLY A 350 5.73 -10.84 -8.94
C GLY A 350 7.02 -10.82 -9.77
N ARG A 351 7.41 -11.92 -10.42
CA ARG A 351 8.69 -11.99 -11.16
C ARG A 351 8.67 -11.30 -12.52
N ALA A 352 7.49 -11.00 -13.06
CA ALA A 352 7.34 -10.39 -14.37
C ALA A 352 7.13 -8.87 -14.19
N GLU A 353 8.10 -8.06 -14.60
CA GLU A 353 8.03 -6.59 -14.43
C GLU A 353 7.00 -5.94 -15.37
N SER A 354 6.70 -6.60 -16.50
CA SER A 354 5.75 -6.12 -17.49
C SER A 354 4.79 -7.21 -17.99
N ILE A 355 3.63 -6.82 -18.53
CA ILE A 355 2.74 -7.76 -19.25
C ILE A 355 3.48 -8.38 -20.44
N ARG A 356 4.37 -7.63 -21.08
CA ARG A 356 5.20 -8.15 -22.18
C ARG A 356 6.06 -9.33 -21.71
N ASP A 357 6.62 -9.26 -20.50
CA ASP A 357 7.42 -10.37 -19.93
C ASP A 357 6.55 -11.58 -19.59
N VAL A 358 5.32 -11.36 -19.11
CA VAL A 358 4.35 -12.45 -18.95
C VAL A 358 4.16 -13.20 -20.26
N LEU A 359 3.96 -12.46 -21.36
CA LEU A 359 3.65 -13.02 -22.69
C LEU A 359 4.85 -13.64 -23.40
N ALA A 360 6.05 -13.07 -23.25
CA ALA A 360 7.22 -13.43 -24.05
C ALA A 360 8.30 -14.22 -23.28
N VAL A 361 8.41 -14.00 -21.96
CA VAL A 361 9.49 -14.58 -21.12
C VAL A 361 8.95 -15.68 -20.21
N HIS A 362 7.76 -15.47 -19.63
CA HIS A 362 7.18 -16.35 -18.62
C HIS A 362 6.00 -17.19 -19.13
N ASN A 363 6.03 -17.58 -20.41
CA ASN A 363 5.03 -18.45 -21.05
C ASN A 363 5.67 -19.71 -21.67
N ALA A 364 6.36 -20.51 -20.86
CA ALA A 364 7.05 -21.69 -21.36
C ALA A 364 6.06 -22.73 -21.94
N GLY A 365 6.31 -23.16 -23.18
CA GLY A 365 5.50 -24.16 -23.86
C GLY A 365 4.09 -23.69 -24.26
N ASP A 366 3.87 -22.37 -24.32
CA ASP A 366 2.55 -21.77 -24.62
C ASP A 366 1.42 -22.33 -23.73
N ARG A 367 1.71 -22.49 -22.44
CA ARG A 367 0.75 -22.95 -21.42
C ARG A 367 -0.14 -21.82 -20.90
N HIS A 368 0.25 -20.57 -21.12
CA HIS A 368 -0.46 -19.35 -20.76
C HIS A 368 -0.81 -18.54 -22.02
N GLY A 369 -1.55 -19.17 -22.94
CA GLY A 369 -1.86 -18.63 -24.27
C GLY A 369 -0.79 -18.99 -25.33
N LYS A 370 -1.17 -18.92 -26.61
CA LYS A 370 -0.28 -19.24 -27.75
C LYS A 370 0.46 -18.01 -28.24
N THR A 371 1.63 -17.71 -27.65
CA THR A 371 2.38 -16.48 -27.95
C THR A 371 3.72 -16.71 -28.66
N SER A 372 4.26 -17.94 -28.65
CA SER A 372 5.58 -18.26 -29.23
C SER A 372 5.73 -17.95 -30.73
N ASN A 373 4.62 -17.97 -31.48
CA ASN A 373 4.59 -17.69 -32.92
C ASN A 373 4.18 -16.25 -33.26
N LEU A 374 3.96 -15.39 -32.25
CA LEU A 374 3.61 -13.99 -32.46
C LEU A 374 4.85 -13.17 -32.81
N ARG A 375 4.68 -12.18 -33.68
CA ARG A 375 5.75 -11.21 -33.95
C ARG A 375 5.89 -10.27 -32.75
N PRO A 376 7.07 -9.66 -32.52
CA PRO A 376 7.27 -8.71 -31.42
C PRO A 376 6.20 -7.60 -31.37
N GLU A 377 5.77 -7.08 -32.52
CA GLU A 377 4.75 -6.03 -32.59
C GLU A 377 3.36 -6.54 -32.17
N ASP A 378 3.03 -7.80 -32.48
CA ASP A 378 1.77 -8.42 -32.07
C ASP A 378 1.75 -8.67 -30.55
N ILE A 379 2.91 -8.96 -29.95
CA ILE A 379 3.06 -9.07 -28.49
C ILE A 379 2.86 -7.69 -27.84
N ASP A 380 3.43 -6.63 -28.41
CA ASP A 380 3.28 -5.28 -27.89
C ASP A 380 1.83 -4.79 -27.99
N ASP A 381 1.15 -5.07 -29.11
CA ASP A 381 -0.28 -4.78 -29.27
C ASP A 381 -1.13 -5.59 -28.28
N LEU A 382 -0.84 -6.87 -28.07
CA LEU A 382 -1.51 -7.72 -27.07
C LEU A 382 -1.33 -7.16 -25.65
N ALA A 383 -0.11 -6.76 -25.28
CA ALA A 383 0.16 -6.13 -24.01
C ALA A 383 -0.61 -4.81 -23.86
N ALA A 384 -0.67 -3.99 -24.90
CA ALA A 384 -1.47 -2.76 -24.91
C ALA A 384 -2.96 -3.03 -24.71
N PHE A 385 -3.50 -4.09 -25.32
CA PHE A 385 -4.89 -4.51 -25.08
C PHE A 385 -5.12 -4.88 -23.62
N ILE A 386 -4.28 -5.71 -23.00
CA ILE A 386 -4.41 -6.12 -21.60
C ILE A 386 -4.32 -4.90 -20.66
N LEU A 387 -3.34 -4.02 -20.89
CA LEU A 387 -3.16 -2.80 -20.09
C LEU A 387 -4.30 -1.79 -20.29
N SER A 388 -5.04 -1.86 -21.40
CA SER A 388 -6.19 -0.98 -21.63
C SER A 388 -7.48 -1.39 -20.89
N ARG A 389 -7.49 -2.53 -20.17
CA ARG A 389 -8.72 -3.14 -19.61
C ARG A 389 -9.20 -2.60 -18.27
#